data_AF-A0A285QQW9-F1
#
_entry.id   AF-A0A285QQW9-F1
#
_cell.length_a   1.000
_cell.length_b   1.000
_cell.length_c   1.000
_cell.angle_alpha   90.00
_cell.angle_beta   90.00
_cell.angle_gamma   90.00
#
_symmetry.space_group_name_H-M   'P 1'
#
loop_
_entity.id
_entity.type
_entity.pdbx_description
1 polymer ?
#
loop_
_entity_poly.entity_id
_entity_poly.type
_entity_poly.pdbx_seq_one_letter_code
_entity_poly.pdbx_strand_id
1 'polypeptide(L)'
;MDDVDHDKPYEGLTAAERTAYLAHIDVPDPGEPSAPALARLQRAHLRVVPFENLSIHLGEPVVLDPQALVAKVVDRRRGGFCYELNGAFAELLRSLGYRVSLLSGRVFDGERPGPPFDHLALRVDLDEPWLVDVGFGRFSLHPLRLDERGPQPDPHGAFTVVPYGPHGELDVLLDGAPQYRLDPRPYPLADFAPTCWWQSTSPDSHFTRSTTCSLLTGDGGRITLSGTRLIRTAPDGTRTERELTEAETPAAYREHFGITLDRLPGRAAGGAG
;
A
#
# COMPACT_ATOMS: atom_id res chain seq x y z
N MET A 1 -5.94 19.22 -18.88
CA MET A 1 -5.08 18.12 -19.38
C MET A 1 -3.73 18.77 -19.49
N ASP A 2 -3.08 18.88 -18.34
CA ASP A 2 -1.82 19.61 -18.24
C ASP A 2 -0.74 18.69 -18.80
N ASP A 3 0.02 19.25 -19.74
CA ASP A 3 1.17 18.64 -20.40
C ASP A 3 2.22 18.32 -19.34
N VAL A 4 2.27 17.07 -18.87
CA VAL A 4 3.38 16.58 -18.08
C VAL A 4 4.51 16.30 -19.06
N ASP A 5 5.43 17.25 -19.15
CA ASP A 5 6.68 17.13 -19.90
C ASP A 5 7.55 16.04 -19.28
N HIS A 6 7.45 14.82 -19.81
CA HIS A 6 8.22 13.65 -19.36
C HIS A 6 9.74 13.79 -19.59
N ASP A 7 10.22 14.85 -20.25
CA ASP A 7 11.64 15.08 -20.55
C ASP A 7 12.35 15.93 -19.46
N LYS A 8 11.60 16.48 -18.49
CA LYS A 8 12.20 17.12 -17.30
C LYS A 8 12.56 16.07 -16.24
N PRO A 9 13.75 16.17 -15.60
CA PRO A 9 14.08 15.31 -14.47
C PRO A 9 13.08 15.56 -13.33
N TYR A 10 12.52 14.48 -12.78
CA TYR A 10 11.66 14.56 -11.61
C TYR A 10 12.45 15.10 -10.40
N GLU A 11 12.06 16.27 -9.89
CA GLU A 11 12.77 16.98 -8.81
C GLU A 11 12.25 16.63 -7.40
N GLY A 12 11.33 15.66 -7.29
CA GLY A 12 10.61 15.37 -6.05
C GLY A 12 9.35 16.24 -5.91
N LEU A 13 8.62 16.04 -4.80
CA LEU A 13 7.43 16.84 -4.52
C LEU A 13 7.77 18.30 -4.21
N THR A 14 7.01 19.20 -4.80
CA THR A 14 7.00 20.61 -4.42
C THR A 14 6.49 20.80 -2.99
N ALA A 15 6.77 21.96 -2.39
CA ALA A 15 6.25 22.29 -1.07
C ALA A 15 4.71 22.25 -1.02
N ALA A 16 4.04 22.66 -2.10
CA ALA A 16 2.58 22.64 -2.20
C ALA A 16 2.02 21.21 -2.25
N GLU A 17 2.61 20.32 -3.06
CA GLU A 17 2.20 18.91 -3.14
C GLU A 17 2.44 18.18 -1.81
N ARG A 18 3.58 18.44 -1.16
CA ARG A 18 3.86 17.92 0.20
C ARG A 18 2.79 18.37 1.19
N THR A 19 2.44 19.65 1.20
CA THR A 19 1.38 20.18 2.08
C THR A 19 0.02 19.55 1.75
N ALA A 20 -0.31 19.36 0.48
CA ALA A 20 -1.54 18.70 0.06
C ALA A 20 -1.58 17.23 0.50
N TYR A 21 -0.48 16.50 0.39
CA TYR A 21 -0.37 15.11 0.84
C TYR A 21 -0.54 14.98 2.35
N LEU A 22 0.15 15.83 3.13
CA LEU A 22 0.02 15.89 4.58
C LEU A 22 -1.41 16.25 5.02
N ALA A 23 -2.03 17.22 4.35
CA ALA A 23 -3.43 17.57 4.60
C ALA A 23 -4.39 16.43 4.23
N HIS A 24 -4.12 15.68 3.16
CA HIS A 24 -4.93 14.54 2.79
C HIS A 24 -4.94 13.47 3.89
N ILE A 25 -3.78 13.14 4.47
CA ILE A 25 -3.67 12.15 5.55
C ILE A 25 -3.90 12.73 6.96
N ASP A 26 -4.35 13.98 7.06
CA ASP A 26 -4.61 14.70 8.32
C ASP A 26 -3.42 14.72 9.30
N VAL A 27 -2.24 15.04 8.77
CA VAL A 27 -1.01 15.20 9.56
C VAL A 27 -0.46 16.62 9.38
N PRO A 28 -0.22 17.39 10.45
CA PRO A 28 0.50 18.66 10.33
C PRO A 28 1.97 18.41 9.94
N ASP A 29 2.68 19.46 9.55
CA ASP A 29 4.12 19.37 9.26
C ASP A 29 4.85 18.64 10.41
N PRO A 30 5.48 17.48 10.13
CA PRO A 30 6.08 16.66 11.16
C PRO A 30 7.41 17.22 11.69
N GLY A 31 7.97 18.26 11.07
CA GLY A 31 9.31 18.76 11.36
C GLY A 31 10.40 17.83 10.82
N GLU A 32 11.56 17.83 11.48
CA GLU A 32 12.71 17.02 11.08
C GLU A 32 12.42 15.50 11.10
N PRO A 33 13.01 14.72 10.16
CA PRO A 33 12.89 13.26 10.12
C PRO A 33 13.20 12.59 11.46
N SER A 34 12.24 11.82 11.98
CA SER A 34 12.42 11.02 13.19
C SER A 34 11.55 9.76 13.17
N ALA A 35 11.91 8.75 13.97
CA ALA A 35 11.13 7.51 14.06
C ALA A 35 9.70 7.74 14.62
N PRO A 36 9.47 8.59 15.65
CA PRO A 36 8.11 8.90 16.09
C PRO A 36 7.26 9.61 15.04
N ALA A 37 7.86 10.51 14.24
CA ALA A 37 7.19 11.14 13.12
C ALA A 37 6.86 10.14 12.00
N LEU A 38 7.79 9.24 11.68
CA LEU A 38 7.61 8.18 10.68
C LEU A 38 6.44 7.26 11.06
N ALA A 39 6.38 6.83 12.32
CA ALA A 39 5.28 6.02 12.83
C ALA A 39 3.92 6.73 12.78
N ARG A 40 3.90 8.05 13.04
CA ARG A 40 2.69 8.87 12.90
C ARG A 40 2.23 8.95 11.45
N LEU A 41 3.15 9.18 10.51
CA LEU A 41 2.86 9.28 9.08
C LEU A 41 2.31 7.96 8.52
N GLN A 42 2.96 6.82 8.79
CA GLN A 42 2.50 5.51 8.33
C GLN A 42 1.09 5.20 8.85
N ARG A 43 0.87 5.38 10.17
CA ARG A 43 -0.44 5.12 10.78
C ARG A 43 -1.53 6.04 10.22
N ALA A 44 -1.23 7.30 9.98
CA ALA A 44 -2.18 8.25 9.39
C ALA A 44 -2.54 7.86 7.96
N HIS A 45 -1.54 7.51 7.15
CA HIS A 45 -1.76 7.03 5.79
C HIS A 45 -2.67 5.80 5.74
N LEU A 46 -2.39 4.78 6.57
CA LEU A 46 -3.18 3.54 6.65
C LEU A 46 -4.67 3.78 7.02
N ARG A 47 -4.97 4.87 7.72
CA ARG A 47 -6.34 5.24 8.14
C ARG A 47 -7.12 6.02 7.11
N VAL A 48 -6.44 6.67 6.16
CA VAL A 48 -7.09 7.58 5.21
C VAL A 48 -7.03 7.05 3.78
N VAL A 49 -5.91 6.46 3.38
CA VAL A 49 -5.71 5.99 2.01
C VAL A 49 -6.02 4.50 1.92
N PRO A 50 -7.06 4.10 1.17
CA PRO A 50 -7.45 2.69 1.09
C PRO A 50 -6.48 1.88 0.25
N PHE A 51 -6.29 0.61 0.64
CA PHE A 51 -5.73 -0.40 -0.25
C PHE A 51 -6.81 -0.86 -1.23
N GLU A 52 -6.64 -0.64 -2.53
CA GLU A 52 -7.67 -0.93 -3.52
C GLU A 52 -7.10 -1.28 -4.90
N ASN A 53 -7.87 -2.05 -5.69
CA ASN A 53 -7.50 -2.46 -7.04
C ASN A 53 -8.52 -1.99 -8.11
N LEU A 54 -9.31 -0.98 -7.82
CA LEU A 54 -10.45 -0.54 -8.65
C LEU A 54 -10.01 -0.05 -10.02
N SER A 55 -8.82 0.56 -10.14
CA SER A 55 -8.30 0.99 -11.45
C SER A 55 -8.23 -0.16 -12.46
N ILE A 56 -7.85 -1.36 -12.02
CA ILE A 56 -7.83 -2.57 -12.85
C ILE A 56 -9.24 -2.88 -13.39
N HIS A 57 -10.24 -2.86 -12.51
CA HIS A 57 -11.63 -3.20 -12.85
C HIS A 57 -12.39 -2.07 -13.56
N LEU A 58 -11.84 -0.85 -13.53
CA LEU A 58 -12.29 0.31 -14.28
C LEU A 58 -11.54 0.47 -15.61
N GLY A 59 -10.60 -0.41 -15.94
CA GLY A 59 -9.78 -0.30 -17.15
C GLY A 59 -8.89 0.95 -17.17
N GLU A 60 -8.60 1.51 -16.00
CA GLU A 60 -7.65 2.61 -15.83
C GLU A 60 -6.23 2.03 -15.77
N PRO A 61 -5.24 2.65 -16.45
CA PRO A 61 -3.87 2.18 -16.36
C PRO A 61 -3.31 2.39 -14.96
N VAL A 62 -2.57 1.39 -14.46
CA VAL A 62 -1.70 1.55 -13.30
C VAL A 62 -0.37 2.12 -13.79
N VAL A 63 -0.07 3.36 -13.40
CA VAL A 63 1.10 4.11 -13.89
C VAL A 63 2.12 4.23 -12.78
N LEU A 64 3.28 3.59 -12.93
CA LEU A 64 4.39 3.66 -11.96
C LEU A 64 5.29 4.88 -12.25
N ASP A 65 4.70 6.06 -12.16
CA ASP A 65 5.36 7.36 -12.25
C ASP A 65 5.16 8.13 -10.93
N PRO A 66 6.22 8.65 -10.29
CA PRO A 66 6.12 9.30 -8.98
C PRO A 66 5.03 10.39 -8.88
N GLN A 67 4.92 11.25 -9.91
CA GLN A 67 3.94 12.33 -9.93
C GLN A 67 2.52 11.78 -10.14
N ALA A 68 2.35 10.82 -11.05
CA ALA A 68 1.06 10.16 -11.28
C ALA A 68 0.55 9.40 -10.04
N LEU A 69 1.45 8.77 -9.29
CA LEU A 69 1.14 8.08 -8.04
C LEU A 69 0.64 9.05 -6.97
N VAL A 70 1.35 10.17 -6.76
CA VAL A 70 0.94 11.19 -5.79
C VAL A 70 -0.37 11.86 -6.21
N ALA A 71 -0.54 12.22 -7.48
CA ALA A 71 -1.79 12.77 -7.98
C ALA A 71 -2.97 11.78 -7.85
N LYS A 72 -2.71 10.46 -7.96
CA LYS A 72 -3.73 9.43 -7.68
C LYS A 72 -4.19 9.47 -6.23
N VAL A 73 -3.24 9.46 -5.30
CA VAL A 73 -3.53 9.38 -3.87
C VAL A 73 -4.13 10.69 -3.36
N VAL A 74 -3.53 11.83 -3.70
CA VAL A 74 -3.89 13.13 -3.11
C VAL A 74 -5.02 13.82 -3.87
N ASP A 75 -4.84 14.07 -5.17
CA ASP A 75 -5.76 14.92 -5.93
C ASP A 75 -7.05 14.19 -6.26
N ARG A 76 -6.92 12.93 -6.68
CA ARG A 76 -8.07 12.07 -7.01
C ARG A 76 -8.67 11.38 -5.79
N ARG A 77 -8.02 11.47 -4.61
CA ARG A 77 -8.44 10.78 -3.37
C ARG A 77 -8.76 9.31 -3.59
N ARG A 78 -7.94 8.66 -4.41
CA ARG A 78 -8.00 7.23 -4.70
C ARG A 78 -6.96 6.51 -3.86
N GLY A 79 -7.11 5.20 -3.76
CA GLY A 79 -6.10 4.36 -3.18
C GLY A 79 -5.21 3.73 -4.26
N GLY A 80 -4.76 2.53 -3.96
CA GLY A 80 -4.06 1.66 -4.88
C GLY A 80 -3.61 0.39 -4.17
N PHE A 81 -2.91 -0.48 -4.88
CA PHE A 81 -2.18 -1.58 -4.26
C PHE A 81 -0.72 -1.19 -3.97
N CYS A 82 0.12 -2.16 -3.60
CA CYS A 82 1.43 -1.92 -2.98
C CYS A 82 2.33 -0.94 -3.72
N TYR A 83 2.45 -1.04 -5.04
CA TYR A 83 3.31 -0.17 -5.85
C TYR A 83 2.87 1.28 -5.79
N GLU A 84 1.57 1.53 -5.85
CA GLU A 84 1.02 2.88 -5.88
C GLU A 84 1.09 3.54 -4.51
N LEU A 85 0.73 2.79 -3.47
CA LEU A 85 0.70 3.30 -2.10
C LEU A 85 2.11 3.52 -1.55
N ASN A 86 2.99 2.52 -1.64
CA ASN A 86 4.35 2.68 -1.14
C ASN A 86 5.19 3.59 -2.05
N GLY A 87 4.91 3.64 -3.36
CA GLY A 87 5.54 4.60 -4.27
C GLY A 87 5.18 6.05 -3.94
N ALA A 88 3.89 6.37 -3.79
CA ALA A 88 3.44 7.71 -3.39
C ALA A 88 3.96 8.09 -1.99
N PHE A 89 3.95 7.16 -1.05
CA PHE A 89 4.43 7.41 0.30
C PHE A 89 5.96 7.61 0.36
N ALA A 90 6.73 6.93 -0.50
CA ALA A 90 8.16 7.19 -0.64
C ALA A 90 8.45 8.65 -1.05
N GLU A 91 7.64 9.21 -1.95
CA GLU A 91 7.80 10.61 -2.38
C GLU A 91 7.45 11.61 -1.28
N LEU A 92 6.39 11.36 -0.50
CA LEU A 92 6.12 12.13 0.70
C LEU A 92 7.33 12.11 1.64
N LEU A 93 7.84 10.92 1.98
CA LEU A 93 8.94 10.76 2.92
C LEU A 93 10.23 11.44 2.43
N ARG A 94 10.57 11.30 1.14
CA ARG A 94 11.71 11.99 0.52
C ARG A 94 11.56 13.51 0.60
N SER A 95 10.38 14.05 0.33
CA SER A 95 10.09 15.50 0.41
C SER A 95 10.16 16.07 1.84
N LEU A 96 10.11 15.19 2.85
CA LEU A 96 10.28 15.50 4.27
C LEU A 96 11.73 15.32 4.74
N GLY A 97 12.65 14.90 3.87
CA GLY A 97 14.07 14.72 4.19
C GLY A 97 14.46 13.32 4.66
N TYR A 98 13.55 12.34 4.62
CA TYR A 98 13.92 10.95 4.91
C TYR A 98 14.75 10.34 3.76
N ARG A 99 15.71 9.48 4.11
CA ARG A 99 16.42 8.64 3.14
C ARG A 99 15.61 7.37 2.90
N VAL A 100 15.08 7.21 1.69
CA VAL A 100 14.12 6.14 1.35
C VAL A 100 14.60 5.28 0.18
N SER A 101 14.65 3.97 0.40
CA SER A 101 14.91 2.95 -0.61
C SER A 101 13.65 2.10 -0.85
N LEU A 102 13.37 1.76 -2.11
CA LEU A 102 12.30 0.82 -2.46
C LEU A 102 12.89 -0.60 -2.42
N LEU A 103 12.18 -1.52 -1.77
CA LEU A 103 12.60 -2.90 -1.61
C LEU A 103 11.59 -3.84 -2.28
N SER A 104 12.09 -4.95 -2.83
CA SER A 104 11.27 -6.02 -3.39
C SER A 104 10.88 -7.02 -2.30
N GLY A 105 9.58 -7.19 -2.09
CA GLY A 105 8.98 -8.26 -1.29
C GLY A 105 8.37 -9.37 -2.16
N ARG A 106 8.33 -10.57 -1.60
CA ARG A 106 7.67 -11.76 -2.17
C ARG A 106 6.64 -12.26 -1.16
N VAL A 107 5.36 -12.05 -1.45
CA VAL A 107 4.27 -12.37 -0.50
C VAL A 107 4.14 -13.89 -0.36
N PHE A 108 3.97 -14.39 0.85
CA PHE A 108 3.78 -15.82 1.07
C PHE A 108 2.33 -16.25 0.78
N ASP A 109 2.19 -17.32 0.00
CA ASP A 109 0.97 -18.12 -0.09
C ASP A 109 1.23 -19.48 0.58
N GLY A 110 0.80 -19.58 1.84
CA GLY A 110 1.23 -20.64 2.75
C GLY A 110 2.73 -20.57 3.00
N GLU A 111 3.47 -21.62 2.64
CA GLU A 111 4.93 -21.69 2.84
C GLU A 111 5.73 -21.23 1.60
N ARG A 112 5.06 -20.87 0.50
CA ARG A 112 5.72 -20.53 -0.76
C ARG A 112 5.74 -19.02 -0.97
N PRO A 113 6.91 -18.38 -1.08
CA PRO A 113 6.99 -16.97 -1.45
C PRO A 113 6.63 -16.80 -2.93
N GLY A 114 5.90 -15.73 -3.23
CA GLY A 114 5.50 -15.30 -4.56
C GLY A 114 6.68 -14.95 -5.48
N PRO A 115 6.42 -14.44 -6.69
CA PRO A 115 7.49 -14.05 -7.61
C PRO A 115 8.29 -12.84 -7.06
N PRO A 116 9.50 -12.56 -7.60
CA PRO A 116 10.20 -11.31 -7.34
C PRO A 116 9.35 -10.09 -7.71
N PHE A 117 9.55 -8.97 -7.00
CA PHE A 117 8.83 -7.70 -7.18
C PHE A 117 7.30 -7.80 -7.03
N ASP A 118 6.78 -8.85 -6.38
CA ASP A 118 5.36 -9.05 -6.11
C ASP A 118 4.80 -8.06 -5.07
N HIS A 119 5.68 -7.55 -4.21
CA HIS A 119 5.35 -6.50 -3.26
C HIS A 119 6.42 -5.41 -3.27
N LEU A 120 6.00 -4.16 -3.18
CA LEU A 120 6.90 -3.03 -2.94
C LEU A 120 6.80 -2.68 -1.46
N ALA A 121 7.93 -2.63 -0.76
CA ALA A 121 8.02 -2.08 0.60
C ALA A 121 9.11 -1.00 0.67
N LEU A 122 9.18 -0.24 1.75
CA LEU A 122 10.14 0.84 1.91
C LEU A 122 11.15 0.53 3.02
N ARG A 123 12.41 0.87 2.76
CA ARG A 123 13.43 1.03 3.80
C ARG A 123 13.68 2.50 4.03
N VAL A 124 13.64 2.92 5.29
CA VAL A 124 13.94 4.28 5.73
C VAL A 124 15.16 4.26 6.65
N ASP A 125 16.22 4.95 6.26
CA ASP A 125 17.47 4.98 7.01
C ASP A 125 17.56 6.21 7.93
N LEU A 126 17.33 5.98 9.23
CA LEU A 126 17.56 6.95 10.33
C LEU A 126 18.86 6.57 11.06
N ASP A 127 18.86 6.57 12.40
CA ASP A 127 19.95 6.00 13.23
C ASP A 127 20.13 4.49 12.96
N GLU A 128 19.07 3.84 12.50
CA GLU A 128 19.01 2.44 12.10
C GLU A 128 17.99 2.28 10.95
N PRO A 129 18.01 1.16 10.19
CA PRO A 129 17.09 0.96 9.09
C PRO A 129 15.70 0.52 9.58
N TRP A 130 14.65 1.14 9.03
CA TRP A 130 13.26 0.83 9.32
C TRP A 130 12.54 0.31 8.07
N LEU A 131 11.78 -0.77 8.21
CA LEU A 131 10.80 -1.25 7.25
C LEU A 131 9.51 -0.45 7.43
N VAL A 132 9.06 0.18 6.35
CA VAL A 132 7.85 0.98 6.28
C VAL A 132 6.99 0.42 5.16
N ASP A 133 5.70 0.24 5.45
CA ASP A 133 4.79 -0.38 4.51
C ASP A 133 3.36 0.11 4.75
N VAL A 134 2.85 0.89 3.79
CA VAL A 134 1.47 1.37 3.74
C VAL A 134 0.65 0.63 2.67
N GLY A 135 1.22 -0.39 2.02
CA GLY A 135 0.74 -0.96 0.77
C GLY A 135 0.42 -2.45 0.79
N PHE A 136 0.54 -3.15 1.92
CA PHE A 136 0.29 -4.60 2.00
C PHE A 136 -1.18 -4.98 2.29
N GLY A 137 -2.03 -4.01 2.65
CA GLY A 137 -3.38 -4.29 3.15
C GLY A 137 -3.41 -4.42 4.67
N ARG A 138 -3.63 -5.63 5.23
CA ARG A 138 -3.54 -5.88 6.69
C ARG A 138 -2.10 -6.23 7.05
N PHE A 139 -1.40 -5.30 7.70
CA PHE A 139 0.01 -5.42 8.06
C PHE A 139 0.36 -4.54 9.27
N SER A 140 1.64 -4.30 9.56
CA SER A 140 2.03 -3.48 10.71
C SER A 140 1.45 -2.05 10.64
N LEU A 141 0.97 -1.56 11.79
CA LEU A 141 0.57 -0.16 11.96
C LEU A 141 1.78 0.73 12.20
N HIS A 142 2.90 0.14 12.62
CA HIS A 142 4.13 0.83 12.94
C HIS A 142 5.29 0.38 12.03
N PRO A 143 6.23 1.30 11.72
CA PRO A 143 7.50 0.94 11.12
C PRO A 143 8.21 -0.13 11.97
N LEU A 144 8.82 -1.11 11.32
CA LEU A 144 9.56 -2.18 11.99
C LEU A 144 11.05 -1.93 11.87
N ARG A 145 11.81 -2.11 12.95
CA ARG A 145 13.28 -2.05 12.93
C ARG A 145 13.80 -3.25 12.13
N LEU A 146 14.54 -3.00 11.05
CA LEU A 146 15.03 -4.06 10.15
C LEU A 146 16.15 -4.89 10.78
N ASP A 147 16.92 -4.33 11.71
CA ASP A 147 18.04 -5.00 12.38
C ASP A 147 17.67 -5.62 13.73
N GLU A 148 16.48 -5.34 14.25
CA GLU A 148 15.93 -6.02 15.42
C GLU A 148 15.51 -7.45 15.06
N ARG A 149 15.89 -8.42 15.88
CA ARG A 149 15.61 -9.85 15.67
C ARG A 149 14.61 -10.40 16.68
N GLY A 150 14.36 -9.67 17.77
CA GLY A 150 13.32 -9.99 18.73
C GLY A 150 11.92 -9.57 18.23
N PRO A 151 10.87 -10.02 18.94
CA PRO A 151 9.50 -9.61 18.66
C PRO A 151 9.30 -8.09 18.83
N GLN A 152 8.63 -7.47 17.86
CA GLN A 152 8.26 -6.05 17.83
C GLN A 152 6.74 -5.95 18.00
N PRO A 153 6.24 -5.46 19.15
CA PRO A 153 4.81 -5.37 19.40
C PRO A 153 4.10 -4.40 18.45
N ASP A 154 2.97 -4.84 17.89
CA ASP A 154 2.08 -4.05 17.06
C ASP A 154 0.62 -4.35 17.45
N PRO A 155 -0.34 -3.42 17.24
CA PRO A 155 -1.76 -3.70 17.49
C PRO A 155 -2.33 -4.91 16.76
N HIS A 156 -1.71 -5.38 15.67
CA HIS A 156 -2.15 -6.56 14.93
C HIS A 156 -1.45 -7.88 15.31
N GLY A 157 -0.48 -7.83 16.25
CA GLY A 157 0.30 -8.98 16.71
C GLY A 157 1.78 -8.61 16.89
N ALA A 158 2.64 -9.58 17.15
CA ALA A 158 4.07 -9.33 17.25
C ALA A 158 4.76 -9.63 15.91
N PHE A 159 5.46 -8.65 15.36
CA PHE A 159 6.26 -8.82 14.15
C PHE A 159 7.69 -9.23 14.48
N THR A 160 8.28 -10.10 13.67
CA THR A 160 9.70 -10.47 13.77
C THR A 160 10.33 -10.43 12.39
N VAL A 161 11.54 -9.89 12.28
CA VAL A 161 12.34 -9.87 11.04
C VAL A 161 13.49 -10.87 11.22
N VAL A 162 13.53 -11.91 10.39
CA VAL A 162 14.54 -12.99 10.51
C VAL A 162 15.38 -13.12 9.24
N PRO A 163 16.70 -13.34 9.33
CA PRO A 163 17.53 -13.59 8.17
C PRO A 163 17.13 -14.88 7.45
N TYR A 164 17.15 -14.83 6.13
CA TYR A 164 16.89 -15.97 5.26
C TYR A 164 17.95 -16.08 4.15
N GLY A 165 18.41 -17.31 3.94
CA GLY A 165 19.27 -17.65 2.81
C GLY A 165 20.67 -17.01 2.86
N PRO A 166 21.52 -17.33 1.89
CA PRO A 166 22.91 -16.85 1.84
C PRO A 166 23.04 -15.43 1.30
N HIS A 167 21.97 -14.84 0.75
CA HIS A 167 21.98 -13.55 0.07
C HIS A 167 21.46 -12.39 0.92
N GLY A 168 21.22 -12.63 2.22
CA GLY A 168 20.79 -11.61 3.17
C GLY A 168 19.32 -11.22 3.04
N GLU A 169 18.48 -12.05 2.40
CA GLU A 169 17.03 -11.86 2.40
C GLU A 169 16.50 -11.88 3.86
N LEU A 170 15.34 -11.28 4.08
CA LEU A 170 14.70 -11.21 5.39
C LEU A 170 13.27 -11.73 5.29
N ASP A 171 12.90 -12.71 6.11
CA ASP A 171 11.50 -13.08 6.26
C ASP A 171 10.86 -12.19 7.34
N VAL A 172 9.74 -11.55 6.99
CA VAL A 172 8.92 -10.79 7.92
C VAL A 172 7.77 -11.65 8.38
N LEU A 173 7.70 -11.90 9.68
CA LEU A 173 6.73 -12.80 10.31
C LEU A 173 5.76 -11.99 11.17
N LEU A 174 4.50 -12.42 11.24
CA LEU A 174 3.50 -11.95 12.19
C LEU A 174 3.07 -13.14 13.06
N ASP A 175 3.32 -13.07 14.36
CA ASP A 175 3.05 -14.14 15.32
C ASP A 175 3.62 -15.51 14.85
N GLY A 176 4.79 -15.47 14.20
CA GLY A 176 5.48 -16.63 13.63
C GLY A 176 5.02 -17.04 12.23
N ALA A 177 3.91 -16.51 11.71
CA ALA A 177 3.44 -16.79 10.36
C ALA A 177 4.12 -15.87 9.33
N PRO A 178 4.70 -16.41 8.24
CA PRO A 178 5.38 -15.62 7.24
C PRO A 178 4.41 -14.72 6.46
N GLN A 179 4.79 -13.45 6.28
CA GLN A 179 4.01 -12.45 5.54
C GLN A 179 4.63 -12.22 4.15
N TYR A 180 5.88 -11.78 4.11
CA TYR A 180 6.67 -11.70 2.88
C TYR A 180 8.16 -11.89 3.14
N ARG A 181 8.86 -12.35 2.10
CA ARG A 181 10.32 -12.36 2.02
C ARG A 181 10.81 -11.09 1.35
N LEU A 182 11.69 -10.37 2.01
CA LEU A 182 12.23 -9.09 1.58
C LEU A 182 13.65 -9.25 1.05
N ASP A 183 13.92 -8.69 -0.13
CA ASP A 183 15.28 -8.43 -0.60
C ASP A 183 15.72 -7.06 -0.07
N PRO A 184 16.79 -6.98 0.75
CA PRO A 184 17.22 -5.72 1.36
C PRO A 184 17.90 -4.76 0.37
N ARG A 185 18.10 -5.16 -0.89
CA ARG A 185 18.71 -4.30 -1.92
C ARG A 185 17.73 -3.22 -2.39
N PRO A 186 18.21 -1.98 -2.61
CA PRO A 186 17.39 -0.93 -3.19
C PRO A 186 17.14 -1.18 -4.68
N TYR A 187 15.93 -0.92 -5.13
CA TYR A 187 15.52 -1.00 -6.53
C TYR A 187 14.90 0.30 -7.04
N PRO A 188 15.09 0.68 -8.31
CA PRO A 188 14.31 1.74 -8.95
C PRO A 188 12.84 1.30 -9.12
N LEU A 189 11.92 2.27 -9.11
CA LEU A 189 10.49 1.99 -9.28
C LEU A 189 10.17 1.25 -10.59
N ALA A 190 10.93 1.53 -11.65
CA ALA A 190 10.77 0.90 -12.96
C ALA A 190 10.97 -0.63 -12.93
N ASP A 191 11.78 -1.16 -12.00
CA ASP A 191 12.01 -2.61 -11.90
C ASP A 191 10.75 -3.38 -11.47
N PHE A 192 9.79 -2.69 -10.83
CA PHE A 192 8.51 -3.27 -10.43
C PHE A 192 7.49 -3.31 -11.58
N ALA A 193 7.73 -2.59 -12.68
CA ALA A 193 6.77 -2.45 -13.78
C ALA A 193 6.35 -3.79 -14.43
N PRO A 194 7.26 -4.76 -14.68
CA PRO A 194 6.86 -6.06 -15.27
C PRO A 194 5.91 -6.85 -14.38
N THR A 195 6.20 -6.97 -13.07
CA THR A 195 5.34 -7.71 -12.13
C THR A 195 4.04 -6.95 -11.88
N CYS A 196 4.08 -5.63 -11.79
CA CYS A 196 2.90 -4.79 -11.69
C CYS A 196 1.97 -4.95 -12.91
N TRP A 197 2.53 -4.99 -14.13
CA TRP A 197 1.78 -5.27 -15.35
C TRP A 197 1.12 -6.65 -15.30
N TRP A 198 1.86 -7.69 -14.91
CA TRP A 198 1.28 -9.03 -14.75
C TRP A 198 0.15 -9.03 -13.71
N GLN A 199 0.36 -8.41 -12.54
CA GLN A 199 -0.64 -8.33 -11.48
C GLN A 199 -1.90 -7.57 -11.93
N SER A 200 -1.76 -6.56 -12.78
CA SER A 200 -2.87 -5.72 -13.24
C SER A 200 -3.60 -6.24 -14.48
N THR A 201 -3.00 -7.16 -15.25
CA THR A 201 -3.55 -7.59 -16.55
C THR A 201 -3.77 -9.10 -16.68
N SER A 202 -3.01 -9.92 -15.93
CA SER A 202 -3.08 -11.38 -16.06
C SER A 202 -4.39 -11.91 -15.49
N PRO A 203 -5.12 -12.82 -16.18
CA PRO A 203 -6.30 -13.48 -15.60
C PRO A 203 -5.96 -14.35 -14.38
N ASP A 204 -4.71 -14.76 -14.23
CA ASP A 204 -4.24 -15.59 -13.10
C ASP A 204 -3.95 -14.75 -11.84
N SER A 205 -3.79 -13.43 -12.00
CA SER A 205 -3.62 -12.52 -10.87
C SER A 205 -4.87 -12.52 -9.98
N HIS A 206 -4.69 -12.50 -8.66
CA HIS A 206 -5.82 -12.33 -7.76
C HIS A 206 -6.44 -10.92 -7.87
N PHE A 207 -5.64 -9.92 -8.26
CA PHE A 207 -6.10 -8.54 -8.40
C PHE A 207 -7.05 -8.33 -9.59
N THR A 208 -7.01 -9.17 -10.62
CA THR A 208 -7.91 -9.07 -11.79
C THR A 208 -9.20 -9.87 -11.59
N ARG A 209 -9.25 -10.79 -10.63
CA ARG A 209 -10.39 -11.70 -10.43
C ARG A 209 -11.55 -11.09 -9.64
N SER A 210 -11.27 -10.18 -8.71
CA SER A 210 -12.30 -9.51 -7.91
C SER A 210 -11.84 -8.15 -7.42
N THR A 211 -12.78 -7.22 -7.22
CA THR A 211 -12.46 -5.96 -6.56
C THR A 211 -12.17 -6.19 -5.08
N THR A 212 -11.29 -5.36 -4.55
CA THR A 212 -11.01 -5.19 -3.13
C THR A 212 -10.76 -3.71 -2.86
N CYS A 213 -11.32 -3.20 -1.78
CA CYS A 213 -11.05 -1.87 -1.26
C CYS A 213 -11.11 -1.97 0.26
N SER A 214 -9.98 -1.74 0.94
CA SER A 214 -9.82 -2.03 2.35
C SER A 214 -9.12 -0.89 3.08
N LEU A 215 -9.64 -0.53 4.25
CA LEU A 215 -9.14 0.59 5.05
C LEU A 215 -9.08 0.21 6.53
N LEU A 216 -8.05 0.71 7.22
CA LEU A 216 -7.92 0.59 8.68
C LEU A 216 -8.96 1.48 9.37
N THR A 217 -9.72 0.93 10.31
CA THR A 217 -10.72 1.70 11.08
C THR A 217 -10.13 2.26 12.38
N GLY A 218 -10.76 3.29 12.95
CA GLY A 218 -10.24 4.03 14.11
C GLY A 218 -10.09 3.19 15.39
N ASP A 219 -10.85 2.11 15.51
CA ASP A 219 -10.78 1.11 16.59
C ASP A 219 -9.63 0.11 16.42
N GLY A 220 -8.88 0.16 15.32
CA GLY A 220 -7.85 -0.81 14.97
C GLY A 220 -8.37 -2.03 14.21
N GLY A 221 -9.64 -2.03 13.80
CA GLY A 221 -10.20 -3.01 12.89
C GLY A 221 -9.94 -2.67 11.42
N ARG A 222 -10.71 -3.30 10.53
CA ARG A 222 -10.73 -2.98 9.10
C ARG A 222 -12.14 -3.01 8.55
N ILE A 223 -12.35 -2.19 7.53
CA ILE A 223 -13.51 -2.28 6.65
C ILE A 223 -13.02 -2.62 5.25
N THR A 224 -13.67 -3.59 4.60
CA THR A 224 -13.31 -4.05 3.26
C THR A 224 -14.57 -4.22 2.43
N LEU A 225 -14.57 -3.69 1.21
CA LEU A 225 -15.58 -3.95 0.20
C LEU A 225 -14.93 -4.81 -0.89
N SER A 226 -15.40 -6.05 -1.03
CA SER A 226 -14.95 -6.98 -2.07
C SER A 226 -16.12 -7.39 -2.96
N GLY A 227 -16.09 -7.00 -4.22
CA GLY A 227 -17.29 -6.97 -5.05
C GLY A 227 -18.37 -6.11 -4.38
N THR A 228 -19.52 -6.72 -4.11
CA THR A 228 -20.66 -6.16 -3.38
C THR A 228 -20.68 -6.54 -1.90
N ARG A 229 -19.70 -7.30 -1.41
CA ARG A 229 -19.64 -7.80 -0.04
C ARG A 229 -18.91 -6.83 0.87
N LEU A 230 -19.64 -6.20 1.78
CA LEU A 230 -19.08 -5.34 2.82
C LEU A 230 -18.69 -6.18 4.03
N ILE A 231 -17.42 -6.09 4.42
CA ILE A 231 -16.80 -6.88 5.45
C ILE A 231 -16.27 -5.93 6.51
N ARG A 232 -16.59 -6.19 7.78
CA ARG A 232 -16.01 -5.50 8.94
C ARG A 232 -15.26 -6.53 9.77
N THR A 233 -13.99 -6.26 10.01
CA THR A 233 -13.11 -7.07 10.86
C THR A 233 -12.75 -6.25 12.08
N ALA A 234 -13.16 -6.70 13.27
CA ALA A 234 -12.80 -6.07 14.53
C ALA A 234 -11.32 -6.33 14.88
N PRO A 235 -10.72 -5.58 15.83
CA PRO A 235 -9.33 -5.76 16.24
C PRO A 235 -9.00 -7.18 16.74
N ASP A 236 -9.97 -7.86 17.35
CA ASP A 236 -9.85 -9.24 17.83
C ASP A 236 -9.97 -10.30 16.72
N GLY A 237 -10.14 -9.88 15.47
CA GLY A 237 -10.31 -10.75 14.31
C GLY A 237 -11.76 -11.14 14.02
N THR A 238 -12.72 -10.78 14.87
CA THR A 238 -14.15 -11.07 14.64
C THR A 238 -14.62 -10.41 13.35
N ARG A 239 -15.28 -11.18 12.48
CA ARG A 239 -15.71 -10.72 11.16
C ARG A 239 -17.24 -10.71 11.04
N THR A 240 -17.78 -9.60 10.55
CA THR A 240 -19.19 -9.49 10.13
C THR A 240 -19.27 -9.08 8.68
N GLU A 241 -20.29 -9.60 7.99
CA GLU A 241 -20.38 -9.52 6.54
C GLU A 241 -21.80 -9.18 6.12
N ARG A 242 -21.94 -8.29 5.13
CA ARG A 242 -23.21 -7.90 4.55
C ARG A 242 -23.08 -7.80 3.04
N GLU A 243 -23.96 -8.49 2.34
CA GLU A 243 -24.09 -8.33 0.89
C GLU A 243 -24.81 -7.00 0.61
N LEU A 244 -24.21 -6.14 -0.21
CA LEU A 244 -24.81 -4.90 -0.69
C LEU A 244 -25.48 -5.13 -2.04
N THR A 245 -26.51 -4.35 -2.31
CA THR A 245 -27.03 -4.22 -3.67
C THR A 245 -26.11 -3.35 -4.53
N GLU A 246 -26.21 -3.45 -5.85
CA GLU A 246 -25.49 -2.54 -6.76
C GLU A 246 -25.84 -1.06 -6.49
N ALA A 247 -27.08 -0.77 -6.06
CA ALA A 247 -27.50 0.58 -5.73
C ALA A 247 -26.84 1.14 -4.44
N GLU A 248 -26.54 0.29 -3.47
CA GLU A 248 -25.89 0.67 -2.20
C GLU A 248 -24.36 0.79 -2.35
N THR A 249 -23.78 0.09 -3.32
CA THR A 249 -22.32 -0.04 -3.48
C THR A 249 -21.60 1.30 -3.68
N PRO A 250 -22.07 2.24 -4.54
CA PRO A 250 -21.44 3.55 -4.69
C PRO A 250 -21.46 4.38 -3.40
N ALA A 251 -22.53 4.27 -2.60
CA ALA A 251 -22.64 4.96 -1.33
C ALA A 251 -21.63 4.40 -0.32
N ALA A 252 -21.44 3.07 -0.29
CA ALA A 252 -20.45 2.44 0.56
C ALA A 252 -19.00 2.85 0.21
N TYR A 253 -18.67 2.97 -1.08
CA TYR A 253 -17.35 3.50 -1.51
C TYR A 253 -17.09 4.90 -0.96
N ARG A 254 -18.10 5.77 -1.04
CA ARG A 254 -18.01 7.16 -0.60
C ARG A 254 -17.94 7.28 0.92
N GLU A 255 -18.82 6.58 1.63
CA GLU A 255 -18.94 6.67 3.08
C GLU A 255 -17.72 6.08 3.79
N HIS A 256 -17.22 4.93 3.33
CA HIS A 256 -16.19 4.18 4.04
C HIS A 256 -14.78 4.42 3.55
N PHE A 257 -14.62 4.83 2.28
CA PHE A 257 -13.30 4.96 1.66
C PHE A 257 -13.05 6.34 1.05
N GLY A 258 -14.03 7.25 1.09
CA GLY A 258 -13.93 8.57 0.47
C GLY A 258 -13.89 8.55 -1.06
N ILE A 259 -14.13 7.39 -1.69
CA ILE A 259 -14.04 7.20 -3.14
C ILE A 259 -15.38 7.48 -3.80
N THR A 260 -15.39 8.38 -4.78
CA THR A 260 -16.53 8.57 -5.69
C THR A 260 -16.21 7.94 -7.03
N LEU A 261 -17.13 7.10 -7.52
CA LEU A 261 -17.00 6.41 -8.80
C LEU A 261 -18.13 6.85 -9.74
N ASP A 262 -17.79 7.21 -10.98
CA ASP A 262 -18.77 7.53 -12.02
C ASP A 262 -19.51 6.27 -12.52
N ARG A 263 -18.86 5.11 -12.41
CA ARG A 263 -19.42 3.79 -12.70
C ARG A 263 -18.84 2.76 -11.75
N LEU A 264 -19.63 1.73 -11.42
CA LEU A 264 -19.09 0.62 -10.64
C LEU A 264 -18.05 -0.16 -11.46
N PRO A 265 -17.01 -0.70 -10.80
CA PRO A 265 -16.08 -1.58 -11.47
C PRO A 265 -16.83 -2.82 -11.96
N GLY A 266 -16.66 -3.18 -13.24
CA GLY A 266 -17.33 -4.34 -13.80
C GLY A 266 -16.76 -5.63 -13.22
N ARG A 267 -17.53 -6.73 -13.27
CA ARG A 267 -16.90 -8.05 -13.23
C ARG A 267 -15.94 -8.07 -14.42
N ALA A 268 -14.66 -8.35 -14.19
CA ALA A 268 -13.74 -8.68 -15.27
C ALA A 268 -14.48 -9.65 -16.20
N ALA A 269 -14.65 -9.26 -17.47
CA ALA A 269 -15.34 -10.09 -18.42
C ALA A 269 -14.61 -11.44 -18.40
N GLY A 270 -15.27 -12.46 -17.83
CA GLY A 270 -14.75 -13.81 -17.86
C GLY A 270 -14.49 -14.11 -19.32
N GLY A 271 -13.21 -14.34 -19.66
CA GLY A 271 -12.83 -14.74 -21.00
C GLY A 271 -13.69 -15.93 -21.37
N ALA A 272 -14.59 -15.73 -22.33
CA ALA A 272 -15.12 -16.83 -23.09
C ALA A 272 -13.94 -17.40 -23.88
N GLY A 273 -13.45 -18.56 -23.41
CA GLY A 273 -12.45 -19.40 -24.04
C GLY A 273 -12.67 -20.82 -23.59
#